data_AF-A0A1F1ZV94-F1
#
_entry.id   AF-A0A1F1ZV94-F1
#
_cell.length_a   1.000
_cell.length_b   1.000
_cell.length_c   1.000
_cell.angle_alpha   90.00
_cell.angle_beta   90.00
_cell.angle_gamma   90.00
#
_symmetry.space_group_name_H-M   'P 1'
#
loop_
_entity.id
_entity.type
_entity.pdbx_description
1 polymer ?
#
loop_
_entity_poly.entity_id
_entity_poly.type
_entity_poly.pdbx_seq_one_letter_code
_entity_poly.pdbx_strand_id
1 'polypeptide(L)'
;MLAGLVLADQPGAWTTFTFDGREVRARSDPMWMGWECLSEILDKPQHVRRLFDQHSQMMLTFADPFGAKLPILLREYLGSVGLSLERLGVLLHALERVEDLEVDLLRMGLDVRDWLTPEGALSSRRVALIVEDLLDRPESRIGAAHMDISPADKAAIGIAQYLSGESHRHRFLWSPEELEKDAKCQREEAEKMERIAARNQQN
;
A
#
# COMPACT_ATOMS: atom_id res chain seq x y z
N MET A 1 -19.41 -26.10 3.47
CA MET A 1 -18.08 -26.46 2.95
C MET A 1 -17.35 -25.16 2.64
N LEU A 2 -16.20 -24.94 3.29
CA LEU A 2 -15.49 -23.65 3.32
C LEU A 2 -14.94 -23.30 1.94
N ALA A 3 -15.47 -22.24 1.32
CA ALA A 3 -14.98 -21.70 0.06
C ALA A 3 -13.45 -21.44 0.08
N GLY A 4 -12.88 -21.08 1.24
CA GLY A 4 -11.44 -20.87 1.42
C GLY A 4 -10.54 -22.09 1.22
N LEU A 5 -11.05 -23.33 1.36
CA LEU A 5 -10.26 -24.55 1.11
C LEU A 5 -10.11 -24.87 -0.38
N VAL A 6 -11.10 -24.50 -1.20
CA VAL A 6 -11.08 -24.74 -2.65
C VAL A 6 -10.22 -23.69 -3.37
N LEU A 7 -10.01 -22.53 -2.76
CA LEU A 7 -9.32 -21.38 -3.35
C LEU A 7 -7.86 -21.27 -2.93
N ALA A 8 -7.44 -22.05 -1.93
CA ALA A 8 -6.03 -22.21 -1.57
C ALA A 8 -5.18 -22.80 -2.71
N ASP A 9 -5.79 -23.41 -3.73
CA ASP A 9 -5.07 -24.02 -4.84
C ASP A 9 -5.19 -23.24 -6.17
N GLN A 10 -5.70 -22.00 -6.15
CA GLN A 10 -5.78 -21.19 -7.37
C GLN A 10 -4.40 -20.68 -7.84
N PRO A 11 -4.10 -20.75 -9.15
CA PRO A 11 -2.89 -20.15 -9.73
C PRO A 11 -2.82 -18.67 -9.39
N GLY A 12 -1.71 -18.22 -8.79
CA GLY A 12 -1.49 -16.82 -8.41
C GLY A 12 -1.94 -16.44 -6.99
N ALA A 13 -2.51 -17.36 -6.20
CA ALA A 13 -2.85 -17.11 -4.79
C ALA A 13 -1.64 -17.16 -3.83
N TRP A 14 -0.48 -17.58 -4.33
CA TRP A 14 0.75 -17.73 -3.56
C TRP A 14 1.93 -17.07 -4.28
N THR A 15 2.88 -16.62 -3.47
CA THR A 15 4.21 -16.19 -3.87
C THR A 15 5.25 -17.00 -3.10
N THR A 16 6.42 -17.18 -3.68
CA THR A 16 7.58 -17.76 -3.00
C THR A 16 8.72 -16.76 -2.98
N PHE A 17 9.43 -16.69 -1.87
CA PHE A 17 10.60 -15.83 -1.71
C PHE A 17 11.60 -16.46 -0.75
N THR A 18 12.82 -15.93 -0.72
CA THR A 18 13.86 -16.42 0.19
C THR A 18 13.91 -15.56 1.44
N PHE A 19 13.87 -16.20 2.62
CA PHE A 19 14.06 -15.56 3.91
C PHE A 19 15.08 -16.35 4.73
N ASP A 20 16.15 -15.70 5.17
CA ASP A 20 17.21 -16.31 5.98
C ASP A 20 17.81 -17.59 5.33
N GLY A 21 18.00 -17.54 4.01
CA GLY A 21 18.52 -18.65 3.21
C GLY A 21 17.54 -19.81 2.99
N ARG A 22 16.26 -19.64 3.32
CA ARG A 22 15.20 -20.64 3.15
C ARG A 22 14.12 -20.15 2.20
N GLU A 23 13.64 -21.04 1.35
CA GLU A 23 12.45 -20.74 0.56
C GLU A 23 11.21 -20.79 1.46
N VAL A 24 10.39 -19.74 1.38
CA VAL A 24 9.12 -19.63 2.10
C VAL A 24 8.00 -19.33 1.11
N ARG A 25 6.83 -19.90 1.37
CA ARG A 25 5.62 -19.72 0.58
C ARG A 25 4.58 -18.93 1.37
N ALA A 26 4.09 -17.85 0.78
CA ALA A 26 3.12 -16.94 1.38
C ALA A 26 2.00 -16.55 0.40
N ARG A 27 0.90 -16.05 0.91
CA ARG A 27 -0.23 -15.54 0.11
C ARG A 27 0.20 -14.32 -0.69
N SER A 28 -0.20 -14.26 -1.96
CA SER A 28 0.20 -13.19 -2.89
C SER A 28 -0.40 -11.82 -2.59
N ASP A 29 -1.37 -11.74 -1.67
CA ASP A 29 -1.99 -10.48 -1.24
C ASP A 29 -2.08 -10.42 0.30
N PRO A 30 -1.70 -9.30 0.94
CA PRO A 30 -1.78 -9.17 2.40
C PRO A 30 -3.22 -9.25 2.93
N MET A 31 -4.24 -8.97 2.12
CA MET A 31 -5.64 -9.04 2.55
C MET A 31 -6.08 -10.45 2.94
N TRP A 32 -5.35 -11.50 2.53
CA TRP A 32 -5.57 -12.86 3.03
C TRP A 32 -5.44 -13.00 4.56
N MET A 33 -4.83 -12.04 5.26
CA MET A 33 -4.84 -11.99 6.73
C MET A 33 -6.22 -11.64 7.33
N GLY A 34 -7.10 -11.02 6.53
CA GLY A 34 -8.27 -10.27 6.98
C GLY A 34 -7.93 -8.81 7.26
N TRP A 35 -8.88 -7.91 6.96
CA TRP A 35 -8.71 -6.47 7.13
C TRP A 35 -8.43 -6.08 8.59
N GLU A 36 -8.99 -6.82 9.55
CA GLU A 36 -8.78 -6.60 10.99
C GLU A 36 -7.34 -6.89 11.42
N CYS A 37 -6.71 -7.90 10.81
CA CYS A 37 -5.32 -8.25 11.12
C CYS A 37 -4.34 -7.39 10.33
N LEU A 38 -4.74 -6.97 9.13
CA LEU A 38 -3.95 -6.06 8.32
C LEU A 38 -3.88 -4.67 9.00
N SER A 39 -4.99 -4.13 9.50
CA SER A 39 -5.01 -2.83 10.19
C SER A 39 -4.09 -2.79 11.42
N GLU A 40 -3.93 -3.92 12.12
CA GLU A 40 -3.09 -4.03 13.31
C GLU A 40 -1.65 -4.51 13.02
N ILE A 41 -1.25 -4.70 11.75
CA ILE A 41 0.01 -5.41 11.41
C ILE A 41 1.27 -4.73 11.94
N LEU A 42 1.25 -3.40 12.10
CA LEU A 42 2.39 -2.64 12.62
C LEU A 42 2.51 -2.77 14.14
N ASP A 43 1.39 -2.80 14.85
CA ASP A 43 1.35 -2.97 16.31
C ASP A 43 1.51 -4.44 16.72
N LYS A 44 1.06 -5.35 15.85
CA LYS A 44 1.06 -6.79 16.05
C LYS A 44 1.69 -7.52 14.85
N PRO A 45 3.02 -7.43 14.66
CA PRO A 45 3.72 -8.05 13.52
C PRO A 45 3.53 -9.56 13.40
N GLN A 46 3.13 -10.24 14.47
CA GLN A 46 2.80 -11.67 14.47
C GLN A 46 1.69 -12.03 13.47
N HIS A 47 0.83 -11.09 13.07
CA HIS A 47 -0.21 -11.33 12.07
C HIS A 47 0.38 -11.76 10.72
N VAL A 48 1.60 -11.32 10.38
CA VAL A 48 2.28 -11.72 9.13
C VAL A 48 2.36 -13.24 8.97
N ARG A 49 2.43 -13.99 10.08
CA ARG A 49 2.51 -15.46 10.06
C ARG A 49 1.27 -16.12 9.44
N ARG A 50 0.13 -15.43 9.40
CA ARG A 50 -1.13 -15.93 8.79
C ARG A 50 -1.06 -16.02 7.28
N LEU A 51 -0.11 -15.31 6.65
CA LEU A 51 0.07 -15.32 5.21
C LEU A 51 0.81 -16.57 4.72
N PHE A 52 1.50 -17.28 5.61
CA PHE A 52 2.34 -18.40 5.22
C PHE A 52 1.55 -19.69 5.17
N ASP A 53 1.96 -20.61 4.30
CA ASP A 53 1.45 -21.97 4.37
C ASP A 53 1.93 -22.68 5.66
N GLN A 54 1.30 -23.81 5.99
CA GLN A 54 1.58 -24.51 7.25
C GLN A 54 3.06 -24.91 7.38
N HIS A 55 3.71 -25.29 6.27
CA HIS A 55 5.11 -25.67 6.25
C HIS A 55 6.02 -24.48 6.56
N SER A 56 5.85 -23.36 5.84
CA SER A 56 6.64 -22.14 6.01
C SER A 56 6.40 -21.53 7.38
N GLN A 57 5.15 -21.52 7.86
CA GLN A 57 4.80 -21.02 9.18
C GLN A 57 5.51 -21.79 10.30
N MET A 58 5.53 -23.12 10.21
CA MET A 58 6.23 -23.98 11.16
C MET A 58 7.73 -23.71 11.13
N MET A 59 8.33 -23.68 9.93
CA MET A 59 9.76 -23.41 9.73
C MET A 59 10.19 -22.05 10.29
N LEU A 60 9.41 -21.00 10.02
CA LEU A 60 9.66 -19.64 10.51
C LEU A 60 9.52 -19.55 12.03
N THR A 61 8.52 -20.23 12.61
CA THR A 61 8.31 -20.23 14.06
C THR A 61 9.45 -20.93 14.79
N PHE A 62 9.98 -22.03 14.25
CA PHE A 62 11.15 -22.70 14.84
C PHE A 62 12.44 -21.89 14.68
N ALA A 63 12.61 -21.17 13.56
CA ALA A 63 13.79 -20.34 13.32
C ALA A 63 13.80 -19.06 14.17
N ASP A 64 12.62 -18.52 14.50
CA ASP A 64 12.46 -17.29 15.27
C ASP A 64 11.27 -17.40 16.25
N PRO A 65 11.43 -18.15 17.35
CA PRO A 65 10.33 -18.42 18.30
C PRO A 65 9.87 -17.16 19.04
N PHE A 66 10.77 -16.20 19.24
CA PHE A 66 10.48 -14.95 19.96
C PHE A 66 10.06 -13.80 19.04
N GLY A 67 10.07 -14.00 17.72
CA GLY A 67 9.58 -13.02 16.75
C GLY A 67 10.53 -11.83 16.53
N ALA A 68 11.81 -11.98 16.83
CA ALA A 68 12.80 -10.91 16.68
C ALA A 68 12.99 -10.47 15.22
N LYS A 69 12.73 -11.37 14.27
CA LYS A 69 12.88 -11.13 12.83
C LYS A 69 11.56 -10.81 12.12
N LEU A 70 10.43 -10.69 12.84
CA LEU A 70 9.12 -10.39 12.23
C LEU A 70 9.11 -9.10 11.38
N PRO A 71 9.74 -7.98 11.80
CA PRO A 71 9.77 -6.78 10.95
C PRO A 71 10.52 -6.98 9.63
N ILE A 72 11.58 -7.78 9.65
CA ILE A 72 12.37 -8.12 8.46
C ILE A 72 11.54 -9.05 7.57
N LEU A 73 10.92 -10.08 8.15
CA LEU A 73 10.04 -11.00 7.44
C LEU A 73 8.89 -10.27 6.74
N LEU A 74 8.26 -9.30 7.41
CA LEU A 74 7.21 -8.46 6.83
C LEU A 74 7.73 -7.66 5.64
N ARG A 75 8.91 -7.04 5.75
CA ARG A 75 9.52 -6.28 4.65
C ARG A 75 9.82 -7.17 3.43
N GLU A 76 10.42 -8.33 3.64
CA GLU A 76 10.73 -9.28 2.56
C GLU A 76 9.44 -9.80 1.89
N TYR A 77 8.43 -10.10 2.70
CA TYR A 77 7.10 -10.48 2.21
C TYR A 77 6.50 -9.38 1.33
N LEU A 78 6.45 -8.13 1.81
CA LEU A 78 5.91 -7.00 1.04
C LEU A 78 6.63 -6.85 -0.30
N GLY A 79 7.97 -6.94 -0.29
CA GLY A 79 8.78 -6.92 -1.50
C GLY A 79 8.38 -8.02 -2.50
N SER A 80 8.14 -9.24 -2.01
CA SER A 80 7.73 -10.38 -2.83
C SER A 80 6.36 -10.22 -3.51
N VAL A 81 5.48 -9.36 -2.97
CA VAL A 81 4.15 -9.06 -3.55
C VAL A 81 4.09 -7.70 -4.25
N GLY A 82 5.24 -7.03 -4.40
CA GLY A 82 5.34 -5.73 -5.07
C GLY A 82 4.80 -4.56 -4.24
N LEU A 83 4.78 -4.71 -2.92
CA LEU A 83 4.48 -3.67 -1.94
C LEU A 83 5.77 -3.20 -1.24
N SER A 84 5.75 -1.95 -0.77
CA SER A 84 6.74 -1.41 0.15
C SER A 84 6.10 -1.18 1.52
N LEU A 85 6.91 -0.85 2.53
CA LEU A 85 6.37 -0.40 3.83
C LEU A 85 5.57 0.90 3.69
N GLU A 86 5.96 1.79 2.78
CA GLU A 86 5.21 3.01 2.47
C GLU A 86 3.82 2.68 1.92
N ARG A 87 3.75 1.76 0.94
CA ARG A 87 2.48 1.28 0.39
C ARG A 87 1.63 0.51 1.39
N LEU A 88 2.26 -0.18 2.34
CA LEU A 88 1.53 -0.74 3.46
C LEU A 88 0.87 0.41 4.26
N GLY A 89 1.60 1.47 4.59
CA GLY A 89 1.03 2.66 5.24
C GLY A 89 -0.16 3.27 4.48
N VAL A 90 -0.06 3.36 3.15
CA VAL A 90 -1.16 3.80 2.29
C VAL A 90 -2.39 2.89 2.42
N LEU A 91 -2.19 1.57 2.45
CA LEU A 91 -3.28 0.61 2.64
C LEU A 91 -3.91 0.69 4.03
N LEU A 92 -3.12 0.93 5.08
CA LEU A 92 -3.64 1.12 6.43
C LEU A 92 -4.48 2.39 6.51
N HIS A 93 -4.01 3.48 5.93
CA HIS A 93 -4.79 4.72 5.83
C HIS A 93 -6.10 4.52 5.05
N ALA A 94 -6.05 3.76 3.96
CA ALA A 94 -7.24 3.41 3.19
C ALA A 94 -8.25 2.57 4.00
N LEU A 95 -7.78 1.65 4.86
CA LEU A 95 -8.63 0.89 5.76
C LEU A 95 -9.28 1.77 6.84
N GLU A 96 -8.56 2.74 7.39
CA GLU A 96 -9.10 3.73 8.33
C GLU A 96 -10.18 4.62 7.71
N ARG A 97 -10.10 4.84 6.39
CA ARG A 97 -11.00 5.69 5.61
C ARG A 97 -11.78 4.91 4.55
N VAL A 98 -12.16 3.68 4.88
CA VAL A 98 -12.77 2.75 3.91
C VAL A 98 -14.06 3.28 3.28
N GLU A 99 -14.85 4.05 4.03
CA GLU A 99 -16.09 4.68 3.52
C GLU A 99 -15.80 5.78 2.48
N ASP A 100 -14.74 6.57 2.69
CA ASP A 100 -14.31 7.59 1.73
C ASP A 100 -13.75 6.92 0.46
N LEU A 101 -12.93 5.88 0.65
CA LEU A 101 -12.39 5.08 -0.44
C LEU A 101 -13.50 4.39 -1.25
N GLU A 102 -14.52 3.83 -0.59
CA GLU A 102 -15.64 3.17 -1.27
C GLU A 102 -16.31 4.11 -2.28
N VAL A 103 -16.55 5.37 -1.88
CA VAL A 103 -17.15 6.35 -2.78
C VAL A 103 -16.24 6.65 -3.98
N ASP A 104 -14.94 6.80 -3.76
CA ASP A 104 -13.99 7.07 -4.84
C ASP A 104 -13.80 5.87 -5.77
N LEU A 105 -13.77 4.64 -5.25
CA LEU A 105 -13.73 3.41 -6.04
C LEU A 105 -15.00 3.25 -6.89
N LEU A 106 -16.19 3.51 -6.31
CA LEU A 106 -17.45 3.45 -7.03
C LEU A 106 -17.49 4.43 -8.21
N ARG A 107 -16.91 5.63 -8.06
CA ARG A 107 -16.75 6.60 -9.17
C ARG A 107 -15.86 6.06 -10.31
N MET A 108 -14.94 5.15 -10.00
CA MET A 108 -14.08 4.46 -10.96
C MET A 108 -14.67 3.15 -11.50
N GLY A 109 -15.88 2.76 -11.06
CA GLY A 109 -16.51 1.49 -11.40
C GLY A 109 -15.89 0.28 -10.71
N LEU A 110 -15.27 0.49 -9.53
CA LEU A 110 -14.67 -0.55 -8.69
C LEU A 110 -15.49 -0.72 -7.40
N ASP A 111 -15.56 -1.95 -6.89
CA ASP A 111 -16.19 -2.25 -5.59
C ASP A 111 -15.10 -2.44 -4.53
N VAL A 112 -15.25 -1.77 -3.38
CA VAL A 112 -14.32 -1.93 -2.24
C VAL A 112 -14.33 -3.36 -1.71
N ARG A 113 -15.46 -4.09 -1.86
CA ARG A 113 -15.58 -5.50 -1.45
C ARG A 113 -14.66 -6.41 -2.25
N ASP A 114 -14.37 -6.06 -3.50
CA ASP A 114 -13.41 -6.78 -4.34
C ASP A 114 -11.98 -6.65 -3.81
N TRP A 115 -11.72 -5.67 -2.94
CA TRP A 115 -10.45 -5.56 -2.23
C TRP A 115 -10.49 -6.20 -0.86
N LEU A 116 -11.53 -5.94 -0.06
CA LEU A 116 -11.63 -6.44 1.33
C LEU A 116 -11.80 -7.97 1.41
N THR A 117 -12.16 -8.60 0.30
CA THR A 117 -12.33 -10.04 0.18
C THR A 117 -11.10 -10.64 -0.50
N PRO A 118 -10.41 -11.63 0.09
CA PRO A 118 -9.24 -12.26 -0.54
C PRO A 118 -9.51 -12.88 -1.92
N GLU A 119 -10.76 -13.26 -2.17
CA GLU A 119 -11.25 -13.78 -3.45
C GLU A 119 -11.62 -12.70 -4.47
N GLY A 120 -11.61 -11.44 -4.06
CA GLY A 120 -12.01 -10.33 -4.90
C GLY A 120 -11.00 -10.00 -6.01
N ALA A 121 -11.47 -9.30 -7.03
CA ALA A 121 -10.66 -9.01 -8.22
C ALA A 121 -9.66 -7.85 -8.04
N LEU A 122 -9.68 -7.18 -6.88
CA LEU A 122 -8.92 -5.95 -6.64
C LEU A 122 -7.82 -6.19 -5.61
N SER A 123 -6.58 -6.37 -6.10
CA SER A 123 -5.44 -6.61 -5.20
C SER A 123 -5.04 -5.38 -4.38
N SER A 124 -4.51 -5.61 -3.18
CA SER A 124 -3.92 -4.59 -2.31
C SER A 124 -2.82 -3.79 -3.00
N ARG A 125 -2.03 -4.42 -3.89
CA ARG A 125 -1.06 -3.68 -4.71
C ARG A 125 -1.73 -2.64 -5.60
N ARG A 126 -2.84 -3.00 -6.24
CA ARG A 126 -3.58 -2.09 -7.12
C ARG A 126 -4.30 -1.01 -6.31
N VAL A 127 -4.87 -1.35 -5.16
CA VAL A 127 -5.48 -0.36 -4.25
C VAL A 127 -4.44 0.64 -3.76
N ALA A 128 -3.26 0.18 -3.34
CA ALA A 128 -2.20 1.09 -2.90
C ALA A 128 -1.87 2.13 -3.97
N LEU A 129 -1.74 1.73 -5.24
CA LEU A 129 -1.48 2.65 -6.36
C LEU A 129 -2.63 3.62 -6.62
N ILE A 130 -3.88 3.16 -6.52
CA ILE A 130 -5.06 4.01 -6.68
C ILE A 130 -5.10 5.04 -5.56
N VAL A 131 -4.91 4.61 -4.31
CA VAL A 131 -4.96 5.49 -3.15
C VAL A 131 -3.81 6.49 -3.18
N GLU A 132 -2.58 6.07 -3.53
CA GLU A 132 -1.45 6.99 -3.74
C GLU A 132 -1.82 8.14 -4.68
N ASP A 133 -2.50 7.86 -5.81
CA ASP A 133 -2.96 8.89 -6.75
C ASP A 133 -4.14 9.72 -6.20
N LEU A 134 -5.05 9.11 -5.43
CA LEU A 134 -6.18 9.80 -4.83
C LEU A 134 -5.79 10.74 -3.69
N LEU A 135 -4.74 10.43 -2.93
CA LEU A 135 -4.30 11.26 -1.81
C LEU A 135 -3.87 12.66 -2.24
N ASP A 136 -3.42 12.82 -3.49
CA ASP A 136 -3.07 14.11 -4.07
C ASP A 136 -4.24 14.82 -4.77
N ARG A 137 -5.43 14.21 -4.73
CA ARG A 137 -6.62 14.64 -5.45
C ARG A 137 -7.68 15.25 -4.51
N PRO A 138 -7.77 16.58 -4.43
CA PRO A 138 -8.73 17.29 -3.59
C PRO A 138 -10.20 17.08 -3.98
N GLU A 139 -10.50 16.55 -5.17
CA GLU A 139 -11.85 16.16 -5.59
C GLU A 139 -12.26 14.76 -5.10
N SER A 140 -11.27 13.94 -4.74
CA SER A 140 -11.50 12.64 -4.13
C SER A 140 -11.89 12.83 -2.66
N ARG A 141 -12.72 11.94 -2.13
CA ARG A 141 -13.07 11.99 -0.71
C ARG A 141 -11.89 11.65 0.17
N ILE A 142 -11.15 10.60 -0.18
CA ILE A 142 -9.99 10.19 0.62
C ILE A 142 -8.87 11.23 0.60
N GLY A 143 -8.60 11.86 -0.56
CA GLY A 143 -7.63 12.94 -0.69
C GLY A 143 -8.06 14.21 0.01
N ALA A 144 -9.33 14.61 -0.12
CA ALA A 144 -9.86 15.76 0.62
C ALA A 144 -9.78 15.55 2.15
N ALA A 145 -10.11 14.36 2.63
CA ALA A 145 -9.97 13.99 4.03
C ALA A 145 -8.51 13.99 4.50
N HIS A 146 -7.58 13.54 3.65
CA HIS A 146 -6.14 13.58 3.91
C HIS A 146 -5.61 15.02 4.03
N MET A 147 -6.12 15.94 3.20
CA MET A 147 -5.75 17.35 3.19
C MET A 147 -6.52 18.20 4.23
N ASP A 148 -7.44 17.61 5.00
CA ASP A 148 -8.34 18.30 5.93
C ASP A 148 -9.19 19.42 5.26
N ILE A 149 -9.72 19.11 4.07
CA ILE A 149 -10.58 20.01 3.28
C ILE A 149 -11.88 19.32 2.88
N SER A 150 -12.86 20.12 2.42
CA SER A 150 -14.03 19.57 1.73
C SER A 150 -13.68 19.18 0.28
N PRO A 151 -14.24 18.09 -0.26
CA PRO A 151 -14.01 17.71 -1.65
C PRO A 151 -14.36 18.85 -2.61
N ALA A 152 -13.39 19.25 -3.43
CA ALA A 152 -13.50 20.40 -4.32
C ALA A 152 -13.12 19.99 -5.75
N ASP A 153 -13.91 20.42 -6.73
CA ASP A 153 -13.59 20.17 -8.14
C ASP A 153 -12.47 21.09 -8.65
N LYS A 154 -11.94 20.80 -9.85
CA LYS A 154 -10.87 21.60 -10.48
C LYS A 154 -11.21 23.09 -10.57
N ALA A 155 -12.48 23.42 -10.80
CA ALA A 155 -12.92 24.81 -10.93
C ALA A 155 -12.87 25.53 -9.58
N ALA A 156 -13.39 24.89 -8.53
CA ALA A 156 -13.34 25.42 -7.16
C ALA A 156 -11.90 25.64 -6.69
N ILE A 157 -10.99 24.71 -6.98
CA ILE A 157 -9.57 24.83 -6.61
C ILE A 157 -8.89 25.95 -7.41
N GLY A 158 -9.15 26.02 -8.72
CA GLY A 158 -8.63 27.09 -9.56
C GLY A 158 -9.07 28.48 -9.08
N ILE A 159 -10.33 28.61 -8.67
CA ILE A 159 -10.87 29.85 -8.08
C ILE A 159 -10.20 30.15 -6.75
N ALA A 160 -10.07 29.16 -5.85
CA ALA A 160 -9.45 29.35 -4.54
C ALA A 160 -7.99 29.82 -4.67
N GLN A 161 -7.21 29.23 -5.57
CA GLN A 161 -5.82 29.66 -5.84
C GLN A 161 -5.74 31.06 -6.43
N TYR A 162 -6.63 31.40 -7.36
CA TYR A 162 -6.69 32.74 -7.92
C TYR A 162 -6.99 33.79 -6.85
N LEU A 163 -7.88 33.46 -5.90
CA LEU A 163 -8.25 34.35 -4.79
C LEU A 163 -7.20 34.41 -3.68
N SER A 164 -6.45 33.33 -3.42
CA SER A 164 -5.40 33.31 -2.39
C SER A 164 -4.15 34.09 -2.78
N GLY A 165 -3.95 34.33 -4.08
CA GLY A 165 -2.75 35.02 -4.60
C GLY A 165 -1.48 34.17 -4.51
N GLU A 166 -1.60 32.87 -4.22
CA GLU A 166 -0.47 31.96 -4.21
C GLU A 166 0.10 31.76 -5.63
N SER A 167 1.42 31.88 -5.76
CA SER A 167 2.12 31.67 -7.02
C SER A 167 2.29 30.19 -7.38
N HIS A 168 2.19 29.29 -6.39
CA HIS A 168 2.36 27.86 -6.59
C HIS A 168 1.02 27.18 -6.93
N ARG A 169 0.92 26.64 -8.15
CA ARG A 169 -0.24 25.84 -8.55
C ARG A 169 -0.30 24.54 -7.78
N HIS A 170 -1.49 24.18 -7.32
CA HIS A 170 -1.74 22.91 -6.66
C HIS A 170 -1.43 21.75 -7.63
N ARG A 171 -0.83 20.66 -7.14
CA ARG A 171 -0.41 19.51 -7.96
C ARG A 171 -1.51 18.96 -8.86
N PHE A 172 -2.74 18.94 -8.35
CA PHE A 172 -3.92 18.52 -9.10
C PHE A 172 -4.25 19.35 -10.36
N LEU A 173 -3.80 20.61 -10.41
CA LEU A 173 -3.95 21.49 -11.56
C LEU A 173 -2.77 21.40 -12.53
N TRP A 174 -1.76 20.58 -12.24
CA TRP A 174 -0.62 20.38 -13.12
C TRP A 174 -1.02 19.57 -14.36
N SER A 175 -0.37 19.91 -15.47
CA SER A 175 -0.41 19.14 -16.70
C SER A 175 0.35 17.82 -16.55
N PRO A 176 0.06 16.80 -17.40
CA PRO A 176 0.81 15.54 -17.40
C PRO A 176 2.32 15.73 -17.52
N GLU A 177 2.78 16.70 -18.32
CA GLU A 177 4.21 17.00 -18.50
C GLU A 177 4.87 17.55 -17.23
N GLU A 178 4.14 18.32 -16.43
CA GLU A 178 4.62 18.85 -15.15
C GLU A 178 4.74 17.74 -14.10
N LEU A 179 3.77 16.82 -14.05
CA LEU A 179 3.81 15.64 -13.18
C LEU A 179 4.98 14.71 -13.54
N GLU A 180 5.26 14.50 -14.82
CA GLU A 180 6.41 13.69 -15.25
C GLU A 180 7.75 14.32 -14.87
N LYS A 181 7.87 15.64 -14.92
CA LYS A 181 9.08 16.36 -14.51
C LYS A 181 9.30 16.24 -13.00
N ASP A 182 8.24 16.42 -12.22
CA ASP A 182 8.28 16.26 -10.76
C ASP A 182 8.67 14.83 -10.37
N ALA A 183 8.07 13.81 -10.99
CA ALA A 183 8.43 12.41 -10.74
C ALA A 183 9.90 12.10 -11.08
N LYS A 184 10.47 12.73 -12.10
CA LYS A 184 11.90 12.60 -12.42
C LYS A 184 12.77 13.28 -11.37
N CYS A 185 12.45 14.51 -10.97
CA CYS A 185 13.18 15.22 -9.91
C CYS A 185 13.18 14.42 -8.60
N GLN A 186 12.03 13.87 -8.20
CA GLN A 186 11.92 13.06 -6.98
C GLN A 186 12.78 11.80 -7.02
N ARG A 187 12.86 11.12 -8.18
CA ARG A 187 13.76 9.97 -8.36
C ARG A 187 15.22 10.37 -8.24
N GLU A 188 15.62 11.47 -8.88
CA GLU A 188 17.00 11.97 -8.80
C GLU A 188 17.38 12.39 -7.37
N GLU A 189 16.45 13.00 -6.63
CA GLU A 189 16.64 13.36 -5.22
C GLU A 189 16.73 12.14 -4.31
N ALA A 190 15.87 11.13 -4.49
CA ALA A 190 15.92 9.87 -3.76
C ALA A 190 17.28 9.15 -3.98
N GLU A 191 17.72 9.03 -5.24
CA GLU A 191 19.02 8.46 -5.57
C GLU A 191 20.19 9.26 -4.99
N LYS A 192 20.05 10.59 -4.89
CA LYS A 192 21.06 11.46 -4.28
C LYS A 192 21.11 11.25 -2.76
N MET A 193 19.96 11.11 -2.12
CA MET A 193 19.85 10.83 -0.68
C MET A 193 20.41 9.45 -0.33
N GLU A 194 20.14 8.43 -1.14
CA GLU A 194 20.75 7.09 -0.97
C GLU A 194 22.27 7.13 -1.12
N ARG A 195 22.79 7.87 -2.10
CA ARG A 195 24.24 8.07 -2.27
C ARG A 195 24.89 8.76 -1.07
N ILE A 196 24.22 9.74 -0.48
CA ILE A 196 24.71 10.45 0.72
C ILE A 196 24.65 9.53 1.95
N ALA A 197 23.56 8.76 2.12
CA ALA A 197 23.41 7.81 3.21
C ALA A 197 24.47 6.70 3.16
N ALA A 198 24.75 6.14 1.98
CA ALA A 198 25.79 5.13 1.78
C ALA A 198 27.19 5.66 2.09
N ARG A 199 27.47 6.94 1.77
CA ARG A 199 28.76 7.59 2.04
C ARG A 199 28.96 7.90 3.52
N ASN A 200 27.90 8.21 4.26
CA ASN A 200 27.95 8.47 5.70
C ASN A 200 28.07 7.20 6.56
N GLN A 201 27.78 6.01 6.02
CA GLN A 201 27.98 4.72 6.71
C GLN A 201 29.40 4.15 6.55
N GLN A 202 30.23 4.75 5.69
CA GLN A 202 31.61 4.34 5.43
C GLN A 202 32.67 5.22 6.13
N ASN A 203 32.25 6.27 6.84
CA ASN A 203 33.07 7.11 7.71
C ASN A 203 32.72 6.84 9.17
#